data_AF-A0A5E4J011-F1
#
_entry.id   AF-A0A5E4J011-F1
#
_cell.length_a   1.000
_cell.length_b   1.000
_cell.length_c   1.000
_cell.angle_alpha   90.00
_cell.angle_beta   90.00
_cell.angle_gamma   90.00
#
_symmetry.space_group_name_H-M   'P 1'
#
loop_
_entity.id
_entity.type
_entity.pdbx_description
1 polymer ?
#
loop_
_entity_poly.entity_id
_entity_poly.type
_entity_poly.pdbx_seq_one_letter_code
_entity_poly.pdbx_strand_id
1 'polypeptide(L)'
;MAEEEEAASSDDTQDSLLTRRQIKVLQMRLAGKSQQQVAEILGTTRSNISILEKRAHQNIRRAECTLQQWMMIRAPISLKAEAGTDVFDLPKMIFAAADEKGIHLPITSLDIIVQLRRKAPRLFKKRALEQDAQIFVTHEGEVLAEGLS
;
A
#
# COMPACT_ATOMS: atom_id res chain seq x y z
N MET A 1 51.27 16.07 -1.42
CA MET A 1 50.63 16.05 -2.75
C MET A 1 49.45 15.10 -2.62
N ALA A 2 48.26 15.68 -2.41
CA ALA A 2 46.88 15.13 -2.39
C ALA A 2 46.70 13.77 -1.68
N GLU A 3 46.14 13.61 -0.48
CA GLU A 3 44.87 14.16 0.07
C GLU A 3 43.72 14.17 -0.94
N GLU A 4 42.83 13.18 -0.84
CA GLU A 4 41.39 13.20 -1.15
C GLU A 4 40.85 11.79 -0.79
N GLU A 5 40.40 11.58 0.46
CA GLU A 5 39.00 11.73 0.89
C GLU A 5 37.98 10.94 0.07
N GLU A 6 37.69 9.70 0.50
CA GLU A 6 36.32 9.15 0.40
C GLU A 6 35.85 8.72 1.80
N ALA A 7 35.83 9.69 2.70
CA ALA A 7 35.01 9.66 3.91
C ALA A 7 33.89 10.71 3.76
N ALA A 8 32.84 10.38 2.99
CA ALA A 8 31.53 11.05 3.03
C ALA A 8 30.54 10.17 2.24
N SER A 9 29.43 9.67 2.76
CA SER A 9 28.55 10.22 3.79
C SER A 9 27.95 9.06 4.60
N SER A 10 28.19 9.09 5.90
CA SER A 10 27.30 8.52 6.91
C SER A 10 25.85 8.92 6.64
N ASP A 11 24.97 7.96 6.92
CA ASP A 11 23.53 8.03 7.15
C ASP A 11 22.84 9.40 7.05
N ASP A 12 21.83 9.47 6.16
CA ASP A 12 20.60 10.26 6.33
C ASP A 12 19.67 10.00 5.13
N THR A 13 19.07 8.81 5.14
CA THR A 13 17.70 8.64 4.60
C THR A 13 16.82 8.55 5.83
N GLN A 14 16.67 9.68 6.53
CA GLN A 14 16.02 9.70 7.84
C GLN A 14 14.64 9.03 7.72
N ASP A 15 14.52 7.88 8.39
CA ASP A 15 13.34 7.03 8.52
C ASP A 15 12.80 6.30 7.27
N SER A 16 13.66 5.89 6.32
CA SER A 16 13.23 4.98 5.23
C SER A 16 13.61 3.51 5.47
N LEU A 17 12.69 2.58 5.16
CA LEU A 17 13.01 1.14 5.09
C LEU A 17 13.85 0.78 3.84
N LEU A 18 14.16 1.74 2.97
CA LEU A 18 14.97 1.54 1.77
C LEU A 18 16.38 2.08 1.98
N THR A 19 17.36 1.27 1.64
CA THR A 19 18.76 1.71 1.57
C THR A 19 18.98 2.61 0.35
N ARG A 20 19.97 3.51 0.43
CA ARG A 20 20.37 4.38 -0.71
C ARG A 20 20.66 3.60 -2.00
N ARG A 21 21.27 2.41 -1.89
CA ARG A 21 21.50 1.51 -3.04
C ARG A 21 20.19 1.01 -3.65
N GLN A 22 19.22 0.61 -2.83
CA GLN A 22 17.90 0.19 -3.32
C GLN A 22 17.15 1.34 -4.00
N ILE A 23 17.20 2.54 -3.43
CA ILE A 23 16.60 3.74 -4.04
C ILE A 23 17.19 3.98 -5.43
N LYS A 24 18.53 3.94 -5.56
CA LYS A 24 19.21 4.15 -6.84
C LYS A 24 18.85 3.06 -7.87
N VAL A 25 18.73 1.81 -7.43
CA VAL A 25 18.24 0.71 -8.28
C VAL A 25 16.81 0.99 -8.76
N LEU A 26 15.88 1.31 -7.86
CA LEU A 26 14.49 1.59 -8.20
C LEU A 26 14.33 2.78 -9.16
N GLN A 27 15.08 3.87 -8.95
CA GLN A 27 15.07 5.03 -9.84
C GLN A 27 15.48 4.66 -11.28
N MET A 28 16.55 3.88 -11.43
CA MET A 28 17.00 3.43 -12.74
C MET A 28 16.04 2.43 -13.39
N ARG A 29 15.40 1.56 -12.59
CA ARG A 29 14.37 0.63 -13.07
C ARG A 29 13.13 1.38 -13.55
N LEU A 30 12.71 2.44 -12.85
CA LEU A 30 11.62 3.32 -13.26
C LEU A 30 11.95 4.08 -14.57
N ALA A 31 13.22 4.44 -14.78
CA ALA A 31 13.71 5.02 -16.03
C ALA A 31 13.85 4.00 -17.20
N GLY A 32 13.38 2.76 -17.02
CA GLY A 32 13.33 1.73 -18.08
C GLY A 32 14.61 0.92 -18.26
N LYS A 33 15.65 1.09 -17.43
CA LYS A 33 16.91 0.33 -17.56
C LYS A 33 16.72 -1.12 -17.14
N SER A 34 17.32 -2.06 -17.87
CA SER A 34 17.32 -3.48 -17.48
C SER A 34 18.19 -3.73 -16.24
N GLN A 35 17.96 -4.83 -15.52
CA GLN A 35 18.82 -5.21 -14.38
C GLN A 35 20.30 -5.35 -14.78
N GLN A 36 20.55 -5.78 -16.02
CA GLN A 36 21.91 -5.91 -16.57
C GLN A 36 22.56 -4.54 -16.75
N GLN A 37 21.86 -3.57 -17.35
CA GLN A 37 22.36 -2.20 -17.51
C GLN A 37 22.58 -1.52 -16.15
N VAL A 38 21.68 -1.75 -15.18
CA VAL A 38 21.83 -1.25 -13.81
C VAL A 38 23.08 -1.84 -13.15
N ALA A 39 23.35 -3.13 -13.36
CA ALA A 39 24.53 -3.80 -12.84
C ALA A 39 25.82 -3.21 -13.42
N GLU A 40 25.85 -2.96 -14.73
CA GLU A 40 26.96 -2.30 -15.41
C GLU A 40 27.22 -0.89 -14.87
N ILE A 41 26.17 -0.09 -14.68
CA ILE A 41 26.27 1.28 -14.14
C ILE A 41 26.74 1.30 -12.68
N LEU A 42 26.33 0.33 -11.87
CA LEU A 42 26.67 0.26 -10.44
C LEU A 42 27.92 -0.58 -10.14
N GLY A 43 28.61 -1.08 -11.17
CA GLY A 43 29.80 -1.91 -11.01
C GLY A 43 29.54 -3.18 -10.19
N THR A 44 28.41 -3.84 -10.42
CA THR A 44 28.01 -5.05 -9.69
C THR A 44 27.43 -6.12 -10.61
N THR A 45 26.95 -7.23 -10.04
CA THR A 45 26.36 -8.32 -10.83
C THR A 45 24.86 -8.14 -11.00
N ARG A 46 24.30 -8.61 -12.12
CA ARG A 46 22.84 -8.68 -12.35
C ARG A 46 22.12 -9.42 -11.21
N SER A 47 22.73 -10.48 -10.67
CA SER A 47 22.18 -11.25 -9.56
C SER A 47 22.02 -10.38 -8.30
N ASN A 48 23.03 -9.57 -7.98
CA ASN A 48 22.97 -8.64 -6.85
C ASN A 48 21.86 -7.58 -7.04
N ILE A 49 21.70 -7.05 -8.26
CA ILE A 49 20.60 -6.10 -8.57
C ILE A 49 19.23 -6.76 -8.36
N SER A 50 19.04 -7.99 -8.83
CA SER A 50 17.79 -8.74 -8.63
C SER A 50 17.46 -8.92 -7.15
N ILE A 51 18.46 -9.26 -6.32
CA ILE A 51 18.29 -9.40 -4.86
C ILE A 51 17.92 -8.06 -4.23
N LEU A 52 18.60 -6.97 -4.60
CA LEU A 52 18.31 -5.63 -4.09
C LEU A 52 16.90 -5.16 -4.44
N GLU A 53 16.49 -5.32 -5.70
CA GLU A 53 15.15 -4.97 -6.19
C GLU A 53 14.07 -5.78 -5.46
N LYS A 54 14.26 -7.09 -5.31
CA LYS A 54 13.33 -7.96 -4.57
C LYS A 54 13.17 -7.50 -3.11
N ARG A 55 14.28 -7.23 -2.42
CA ARG A 55 14.26 -6.76 -1.02
C ARG A 55 13.60 -5.38 -0.91
N ALA A 56 13.85 -4.50 -1.87
CA ALA A 56 13.25 -3.17 -1.90
C ALA A 56 11.71 -3.27 -2.00
N HIS A 57 11.20 -4.05 -2.96
CA HIS A 57 9.76 -4.29 -3.09
C HIS A 57 9.14 -4.97 -1.86
N GLN A 58 9.87 -5.87 -1.21
CA GLN A 58 9.41 -6.49 0.04
C GLN A 58 9.30 -5.44 1.18
N ASN A 59 10.26 -4.54 1.29
CA ASN A 59 10.22 -3.47 2.29
C ASN A 59 9.08 -2.47 2.02
N ILE A 60 8.86 -2.09 0.75
CA ILE A 60 7.72 -1.25 0.36
C ILE A 60 6.39 -1.93 0.74
N ARG A 61 6.21 -3.19 0.33
CA ARG A 61 4.99 -3.95 0.67
C ARG A 61 4.77 -4.01 2.19
N ARG A 62 5.82 -4.23 2.99
CA ARG A 62 5.71 -4.27 4.45
C ARG A 62 5.32 -2.92 5.04
N ALA A 63 5.90 -1.83 4.54
CA ALA A 63 5.53 -0.48 4.93
C ALA A 63 4.05 -0.20 4.63
N GLU A 64 3.61 -0.53 3.40
CA GLU A 64 2.20 -0.38 2.99
C GLU A 64 1.26 -1.18 3.89
N CYS A 65 1.57 -2.45 4.17
CA CYS A 65 0.76 -3.26 5.11
C CYS A 65 0.72 -2.64 6.51
N THR A 66 1.84 -2.09 6.99
CA THR A 66 1.91 -1.45 8.31
C THR A 66 1.03 -0.19 8.35
N LEU A 67 1.09 0.63 7.30
CA LEU A 67 0.22 1.81 7.18
C LEU A 67 -1.25 1.40 7.11
N GLN A 68 -1.61 0.39 6.31
CA GLN A 68 -2.99 -0.10 6.22
C GLN A 68 -3.51 -0.57 7.58
N GLN A 69 -2.72 -1.32 8.34
CA GLN A 69 -3.09 -1.74 9.70
C GLN A 69 -3.31 -0.55 10.62
N TRP A 70 -2.41 0.44 10.59
CA TRP A 70 -2.57 1.67 11.36
C TRP A 70 -3.86 2.43 10.98
N MET A 71 -4.17 2.50 9.69
CA MET A 71 -5.39 3.13 9.20
C MET A 71 -6.65 2.39 9.64
N MET A 72 -6.64 1.06 9.66
CA MET A 72 -7.74 0.25 10.18
C MET A 72 -7.96 0.48 11.69
N ILE A 73 -6.87 0.53 12.47
CA ILE A 73 -6.93 0.78 13.92
C ILE A 73 -7.52 2.16 14.21
N ARG A 74 -7.12 3.19 13.45
CA ARG A 74 -7.57 4.58 13.64
C ARG A 74 -8.84 4.91 12.86
N ALA A 75 -9.45 3.95 12.17
CA ALA A 75 -10.61 4.20 11.34
C ALA A 75 -11.81 4.58 12.23
N PRO A 76 -12.41 5.77 12.05
CA PRO A 76 -13.58 6.17 12.81
C PRO A 76 -14.80 5.30 12.50
N ILE A 77 -14.89 4.73 11.30
CA ILE A 77 -15.98 3.88 10.87
C ILE A 77 -15.43 2.46 10.67
N SER A 78 -16.07 1.51 11.34
CA SER A 78 -15.76 0.09 11.26
C SER A 78 -17.08 -0.67 11.33
N LEU A 79 -17.38 -1.46 10.31
CA LEU A 79 -18.62 -2.22 10.20
C LEU A 79 -18.37 -3.61 9.62
N LYS A 80 -19.15 -4.58 10.07
CA LYS A 80 -19.13 -5.94 9.55
C LYS A 80 -20.13 -6.06 8.40
N ALA A 81 -19.70 -6.63 7.29
CA ALA A 81 -20.55 -7.00 6.17
C ALA A 81 -20.53 -8.52 6.01
N GLU A 82 -21.71 -9.12 5.90
CA GLU A 82 -21.85 -10.58 5.83
C GLU A 82 -21.57 -11.11 4.43
N ALA A 83 -21.16 -12.38 4.35
CA ALA A 83 -21.08 -13.10 3.09
C ALA A 83 -22.40 -12.98 2.31
N GLY A 84 -22.31 -12.74 1.00
CA GLY A 84 -23.47 -12.51 0.15
C GLY A 84 -23.92 -11.05 0.03
N THR A 85 -23.40 -10.13 0.86
CA THR A 85 -23.72 -8.69 0.74
C THR A 85 -23.30 -8.16 -0.63
N ASP A 86 -24.22 -7.44 -1.29
CA ASP A 86 -23.99 -6.83 -2.60
C ASP A 86 -23.06 -5.62 -2.48
N VAL A 87 -22.09 -5.51 -3.40
CA VAL A 87 -21.14 -4.40 -3.42
C VAL A 87 -21.81 -3.02 -3.52
N PHE A 88 -23.01 -2.92 -4.08
CA PHE A 88 -23.76 -1.66 -4.17
C PHE A 88 -24.55 -1.32 -2.90
N ASP A 89 -24.71 -2.26 -1.97
CA ASP A 89 -25.33 -2.01 -0.67
C ASP A 89 -24.30 -1.59 0.39
N LEU A 90 -23.02 -1.93 0.19
CA LEU A 90 -21.92 -1.51 1.08
C LEU A 90 -21.82 0.02 1.27
N PRO A 91 -21.91 0.87 0.22
CA PRO A 91 -21.91 2.31 0.41
C PRO A 91 -23.01 2.80 1.35
N LYS A 92 -24.23 2.24 1.25
CA LYS A 92 -25.35 2.64 2.10
C LYS A 92 -25.05 2.32 3.57
N MET A 93 -24.49 1.15 3.84
CA MET A 93 -24.09 0.73 5.19
C MET A 93 -23.00 1.66 5.76
N ILE A 94 -22.02 2.04 4.93
CA ILE A 94 -20.94 2.95 5.32
C ILE A 94 -21.48 4.34 5.66
N PHE A 95 -22.32 4.93 4.80
CA PHE A 95 -22.89 6.24 5.05
C PHE A 95 -23.80 6.26 6.27
N ALA A 96 -24.61 5.22 6.48
CA ALA A 96 -25.42 5.10 7.69
C ALA A 96 -24.54 5.08 8.97
N ALA A 97 -23.45 4.30 8.96
CA ALA A 97 -22.50 4.28 10.07
C ALA A 97 -21.73 5.60 10.25
N ALA A 98 -21.52 6.36 9.17
CA ALA A 98 -20.93 7.69 9.22
C ALA A 98 -21.89 8.70 9.87
N ASP A 99 -23.15 8.68 9.44
CA ASP A 99 -24.21 9.57 9.91
C ASP A 99 -24.50 9.35 11.40
N GLU A 100 -24.55 8.09 11.86
CA GLU A 100 -24.68 7.75 13.29
C GLU A 100 -23.57 8.34 14.16
N LYS A 101 -22.37 8.49 13.59
CA LYS A 101 -21.21 9.08 14.26
C LYS A 101 -21.05 10.59 13.99
N GLY A 102 -21.96 11.19 13.21
CA GLY A 102 -21.89 12.60 12.82
C GLY A 102 -20.69 12.94 11.94
N ILE A 103 -20.19 11.98 11.14
CA ILE A 103 -19.00 12.14 10.31
C ILE A 103 -19.40 12.36 8.86
N HIS A 104 -18.97 13.48 8.27
CA HIS A 104 -19.11 13.71 6.85
C HIS A 104 -17.94 13.07 6.09
N LEU A 105 -18.24 12.12 5.21
CA LEU A 105 -17.23 11.44 4.39
C LEU A 105 -16.99 12.21 3.09
N PRO A 106 -15.73 12.56 2.76
CA PRO A 106 -15.40 13.31 1.53
C PRO A 106 -15.31 12.40 0.29
N ILE A 107 -16.20 11.41 0.16
CA ILE A 107 -16.20 10.39 -0.91
C ILE A 107 -17.61 10.04 -1.36
N THR A 108 -17.75 9.55 -2.60
CA THR A 108 -19.02 9.10 -3.16
C THR A 108 -19.23 7.59 -3.03
N SER A 109 -20.46 7.12 -3.26
CA SER A 109 -20.76 5.68 -3.34
C SER A 109 -19.93 4.95 -4.40
N LEU A 110 -19.63 5.61 -5.53
CA LEU A 110 -18.81 5.03 -6.59
C LEU A 110 -17.35 4.89 -6.14
N ASP A 111 -16.81 5.90 -5.45
CA ASP A 111 -15.44 5.85 -4.92
C ASP A 111 -15.25 4.68 -3.96
N ILE A 112 -16.23 4.45 -3.08
CA ILE A 112 -16.26 3.32 -2.15
C ILE A 112 -16.17 2.00 -2.93
N ILE A 113 -17.01 1.81 -3.94
CA ILE A 113 -17.05 0.59 -4.75
C ILE A 113 -15.72 0.36 -5.48
N VAL A 114 -15.18 1.41 -6.11
CA VAL A 114 -13.91 1.35 -6.84
C VAL A 114 -12.76 1.01 -5.89
N GLN A 115 -12.70 1.65 -4.72
CA GLN A 115 -11.67 1.38 -3.72
C GLN A 115 -11.73 -0.06 -3.20
N LEU A 116 -12.92 -0.55 -2.84
CA LEU A 116 -13.13 -1.93 -2.38
C LEU A 116 -12.68 -2.95 -3.43
N ARG A 117 -13.06 -2.75 -4.69
CA ARG A 117 -12.66 -3.63 -5.81
C ARG A 117 -11.16 -3.62 -6.06
N ARG A 118 -10.52 -2.46 -5.93
CA ARG A 118 -9.09 -2.30 -6.19
C ARG A 118 -8.23 -2.87 -5.06
N LYS A 119 -8.61 -2.60 -3.81
CA LYS A 119 -7.79 -2.94 -2.63
C LYS A 119 -8.07 -4.33 -2.09
N ALA A 120 -9.31 -4.79 -2.15
CA ALA A 120 -9.72 -6.08 -1.63
C ALA A 120 -10.43 -6.95 -2.69
N PRO A 121 -9.83 -7.15 -3.88
CA PRO A 121 -10.49 -7.88 -4.98
C PRO A 121 -10.86 -9.32 -4.59
N ARG A 122 -10.09 -9.94 -3.69
CA ARG A 122 -10.28 -11.32 -3.23
C ARG A 122 -11.51 -11.51 -2.34
N LEU A 123 -12.09 -10.43 -1.79
CA LEU A 123 -13.31 -10.52 -0.98
C LEU A 123 -14.57 -10.64 -1.84
N PHE A 124 -14.48 -10.34 -3.13
CA PHE A 124 -15.64 -10.26 -4.01
C PHE A 124 -15.66 -11.37 -5.04
N LYS A 125 -16.80 -12.05 -5.14
CA LYS A 125 -17.12 -12.95 -6.24
C LYS A 125 -18.26 -12.38 -7.04
N LYS A 126 -17.98 -12.05 -8.30
CA LYS A 126 -18.88 -11.27 -9.16
C LYS A 126 -19.29 -9.97 -8.48
N ARG A 127 -20.49 -9.87 -7.89
CA ARG A 127 -21.07 -8.65 -7.30
C ARG A 127 -21.21 -8.74 -5.78
N ALA A 128 -21.00 -9.90 -5.17
CA ALA A 128 -21.24 -10.14 -3.76
C ALA A 128 -19.94 -10.48 -3.00
N LEU A 129 -19.96 -10.25 -1.69
CA LEU A 129 -18.92 -10.75 -0.79
C LEU A 129 -18.93 -12.29 -0.77
N GLU A 130 -17.76 -12.91 -0.92
CA GLU A 130 -17.61 -14.37 -0.85
C GLU A 130 -17.54 -14.89 0.59
N GLN A 131 -17.12 -14.04 1.51
CA GLN A 131 -16.98 -14.32 2.94
C GLN A 131 -17.33 -13.06 3.75
N ASP A 132 -17.55 -13.22 5.05
CA ASP A 132 -17.71 -12.08 5.96
C ASP A 132 -16.50 -11.17 5.86
N ALA A 133 -16.72 -9.85 5.92
CA ALA A 133 -15.67 -8.86 5.81
C ALA A 133 -15.86 -7.75 6.84
N GLN A 134 -14.75 -7.30 7.42
CA GLN A 134 -14.70 -6.06 8.17
C GLN A 134 -14.31 -4.92 7.24
N ILE A 135 -15.13 -3.88 7.18
CA ILE A 135 -14.93 -2.70 6.35
C ILE A 135 -14.56 -1.52 7.26
N PHE A 136 -13.51 -0.81 6.89
CA PHE A 136 -12.98 0.34 7.60
C PHE A 136 -12.97 1.55 6.67
N VAL A 137 -13.34 2.73 7.20
CA VAL A 137 -13.30 3.98 6.46
C VAL A 137 -12.63 5.06 7.29
N THR A 138 -11.61 5.70 6.72
CA THR A 138 -10.85 6.79 7.37
C THR A 138 -11.54 8.14 7.19
N HIS A 139 -11.12 9.15 7.96
CA HIS A 139 -11.60 10.53 7.79
C HIS A 139 -11.28 11.11 6.40
N GLU A 140 -10.19 10.67 5.77
CA GLU A 140 -9.84 11.08 4.40
C GLU A 140 -10.68 10.36 3.33
N GLY A 141 -11.62 9.49 3.72
CA GLY A 141 -12.42 8.69 2.79
C GLY A 141 -11.67 7.49 2.20
N GLU A 142 -10.61 7.04 2.87
CA GLU A 142 -9.90 5.84 2.45
C GLU A 142 -10.65 4.60 2.95
N VAL A 143 -11.05 3.74 2.00
CA VAL A 143 -11.80 2.50 2.30
C VAL A 143 -10.84 1.31 2.28
N LEU A 144 -10.92 0.50 3.33
CA LEU A 144 -10.14 -0.71 3.55
C LEU A 144 -11.11 -1.85 3.91
N ALA A 145 -10.76 -3.07 3.53
CA ALA A 145 -11.55 -4.24 3.89
C ALA A 145 -10.66 -5.45 4.16
N GLU A 146 -11.03 -6.23 5.17
CA GLU A 146 -10.35 -7.45 5.58
C GLU A 146 -11.39 -8.59 5.66
N GLY A 147 -11.05 -9.75 5.11
CA GLY A 147 -11.92 -10.93 5.17
C GLY A 147 -11.81 -11.60 6.54
N LEU A 148 -12.95 -11.95 7.11
CA LEU A 148 -13.04 -12.72 8.34
C LEU A 148 -13.08 -14.21 7.94
N SER A 149 -12.03 -14.94 8.32
CA SER A 149 -11.93 -16.39 8.13
C SER A 149 -12.63 -17.15 9.25
#